data_AF-A0A438K1U2-F1
#
_entry.id   AF-A0A438K1U2-F1
#
_cell.length_a   1.000
_cell.length_b   1.000
_cell.length_c   1.000
_cell.angle_alpha   90.00
_cell.angle_beta   90.00
_cell.angle_gamma   90.00
#
_symmetry.space_group_name_H-M   'P 1'
#
loop_
_entity.id
_entity.type
_entity.pdbx_description
1 polymer ?
#
loop_
_entity_poly.entity_id
_entity_poly.type
_entity_poly.pdbx_seq_one_letter_code
_entity_poly.pdbx_strand_id
1 'polypeptide(L)'
;MENMLLYQCWKLPALVWINIRTRTNYTSKCDGEITLTSNPAPNLWYLVTILSIDGGGIRGIIPATILACLESQLQELDGDDARIADYFDVIAGTSTGGLVTSMLTAPNDEKRPLFAAKDIKPFYLEHGPKYFHREVCSQAFSPPMRILTNLMQVKRSPSLDAPLADICIGSSAAPTYFPAYFFKNQDKEGKARELNLIDGGVAANNPVR
;
A
#
# COMPACT_ATOMS: atom_id res chain seq x y z
N MET A 1 26.17 17.64 -18.41
CA MET A 1 24.83 18.05 -17.94
C MET A 1 24.11 16.77 -17.54
N GLU A 2 24.59 15.99 -16.56
CA GLU A 2 24.63 16.33 -15.11
C GLU A 2 23.30 16.88 -14.61
N ASN A 3 22.59 16.05 -13.84
CA ASN A 3 21.61 16.32 -12.78
C ASN A 3 20.98 14.95 -12.46
N MET A 4 21.50 14.11 -11.57
CA MET A 4 21.69 14.34 -10.14
C MET A 4 20.52 15.07 -9.49
N LEU A 5 19.28 14.65 -9.74
CA LEU A 5 18.18 14.87 -8.80
C LEU A 5 18.18 13.74 -7.77
N LEU A 6 19.17 13.84 -6.89
CA LEU A 6 19.14 13.33 -5.54
C LEU A 6 17.93 13.98 -4.85
N TYR A 7 16.77 13.32 -4.86
CA TYR A 7 15.70 13.68 -3.95
C TYR A 7 16.15 13.30 -2.53
N GLN A 8 16.79 14.26 -1.87
CA GLN A 8 16.98 14.27 -0.42
C GLN A 8 15.61 14.17 0.26
N CYS A 9 15.18 12.97 0.61
CA CYS A 9 14.10 12.78 1.58
C CYS A 9 14.72 12.65 2.98
N TRP A 10 15.01 13.81 3.58
CA TRP A 10 14.93 14.15 4.99
C TRP A 10 15.32 13.05 6.00
N LYS A 11 16.52 13.19 6.59
CA LYS A 11 16.84 12.59 7.91
C LYS A 11 15.98 13.27 8.99
N LEU A 12 14.76 12.78 9.21
CA LEU A 12 14.06 12.99 10.47
C LEU A 12 14.46 11.86 11.43
N PRO A 13 14.94 12.18 12.65
CA PRO A 13 15.19 11.16 13.66
C PRO A 13 13.84 10.78 14.29
N ALA A 14 13.16 9.74 13.78
CA ALA A 14 12.32 8.80 14.54
C ALA A 14 11.36 7.98 13.65
N LEU A 15 11.61 6.66 13.61
CA LEU A 15 10.61 5.58 13.74
C LEU A 15 9.49 5.39 12.69
N VAL A 16 9.54 5.98 11.50
CA VAL A 16 8.72 5.53 10.36
C VAL A 16 9.53 5.59 9.07
N TRP A 17 9.72 4.45 8.39
CA TRP A 17 10.44 4.41 7.11
C TRP A 17 9.46 4.42 5.94
N ILE A 18 9.63 5.39 5.04
CA ILE A 18 9.27 5.22 3.64
C ILE A 18 10.55 4.84 2.93
N ASN A 19 10.57 3.68 2.29
CA ASN A 19 11.69 3.30 1.44
C ASN A 19 11.27 3.48 -0.02
N ILE A 20 11.82 4.50 -0.67
CA ILE A 20 11.72 4.72 -2.10
C ILE A 20 12.98 4.12 -2.72
N ARG A 21 12.86 2.95 -3.34
CA ARG A 21 13.96 2.30 -4.03
C ARG A 21 13.72 2.38 -5.53
N THR A 22 14.43 3.29 -6.18
CA THR A 22 14.33 3.51 -7.62
C THR A 22 15.36 2.73 -8.43
N ARG A 23 16.17 1.83 -7.83
CA ARG A 23 17.25 1.16 -8.57
C ARG A 23 17.46 -0.28 -8.13
N THR A 24 16.84 -1.20 -8.86
CA THR A 24 17.27 -2.60 -8.97
C THR A 24 17.61 -2.85 -10.44
N ASN A 25 18.88 -3.20 -10.72
CA ASN A 25 19.29 -3.55 -12.07
C ASN A 25 18.80 -4.97 -12.36
N TYR A 26 17.90 -5.13 -13.32
CA TYR A 26 17.47 -6.43 -13.82
C TYR A 26 18.10 -6.70 -15.19
N THR A 27 18.91 -7.75 -15.31
CA THR A 27 19.34 -8.31 -16.59
C THR A 27 18.39 -9.45 -16.92
N SER A 28 17.45 -9.25 -17.85
CA SER A 28 16.59 -10.33 -18.33
C SER A 28 17.41 -11.31 -19.17
N LYS A 29 17.64 -12.52 -18.66
CA LYS A 29 17.97 -13.68 -19.50
C LYS A 29 16.65 -14.39 -19.79
N CYS A 30 16.00 -14.03 -20.89
CA CYS A 30 14.75 -14.67 -21.31
C CYS A 30 15.07 -15.89 -22.18
N ASP A 31 15.05 -17.08 -21.58
CA ASP A 31 15.03 -18.36 -22.30
C ASP A 31 13.57 -18.69 -22.70
N GLY A 32 13.02 -17.93 -23.64
CA GLY A 32 11.67 -18.13 -24.16
C GLY A 32 11.46 -17.29 -25.41
N GLU A 33 11.27 -17.98 -26.54
CA GLU A 33 11.11 -17.40 -27.87
C GLU A 33 9.81 -16.59 -27.96
N ILE A 34 9.93 -15.28 -27.76
CA ILE A 34 8.90 -14.30 -28.15
C ILE A 34 9.41 -13.66 -29.44
N THR A 35 8.76 -13.97 -30.56
CA THR A 35 9.05 -13.34 -31.86
C THR A 35 8.64 -11.87 -31.82
N LEU A 36 9.54 -11.01 -31.35
CA LEU A 36 9.38 -9.56 -31.43
C LEU A 36 9.76 -9.10 -32.85
N THR A 37 8.77 -8.72 -33.65
CA THR A 37 9.02 -7.99 -34.89
C THR A 37 9.60 -6.62 -34.55
N SER A 38 10.77 -6.33 -35.11
CA SER A 38 11.65 -5.16 -34.92
C SER A 38 12.59 -5.22 -33.72
N ASN A 39 13.90 -5.26 -34.02
CA ASN A 39 15.03 -5.24 -33.10
C ASN A 39 14.94 -4.09 -32.09
N PRO A 40 14.84 -4.33 -30.78
CA PRO A 40 15.06 -3.28 -29.79
C PRO A 40 16.56 -3.00 -29.65
N ALA A 41 16.90 -1.72 -29.48
CA ALA A 41 18.28 -1.26 -29.36
C ALA A 41 19.03 -1.89 -28.16
N PRO A 42 20.36 -2.07 -28.20
CA PRO A 42 21.10 -2.95 -27.27
C PRO A 42 21.22 -2.48 -25.80
N ASN A 43 20.52 -1.43 -25.36
CA ASN A 43 20.79 -0.74 -24.08
C ASN A 43 19.53 -0.39 -23.26
N LEU A 44 18.48 -1.21 -23.28
CA LEU A 44 17.28 -0.95 -22.46
C LEU A 44 17.47 -1.47 -21.02
N TRP A 45 18.00 -0.63 -20.14
CA TRP A 45 17.96 -0.89 -18.70
C TRP A 45 16.53 -0.63 -18.20
N TYR A 46 15.82 -1.66 -17.77
CA TYR A 46 14.53 -1.50 -17.10
C TYR A 46 14.81 -1.12 -15.63
N LEU A 47 14.44 0.09 -15.25
CA LEU A 47 14.50 0.56 -13.88
C LEU A 47 13.20 0.16 -13.18
N VAL A 48 13.29 -0.64 -12.11
CA VAL A 48 12.12 -0.92 -11.27
C VAL A 48 12.04 0.08 -10.13
N THR A 49 10.87 0.68 -9.92
CA THR A 49 10.57 1.61 -8.84
C THR A 49 9.69 0.96 -7.76
N ILE A 50 10.16 1.00 -6.51
CA ILE A 50 9.48 0.38 -5.37
C ILE A 50 9.21 1.41 -4.29
N LEU A 51 7.97 1.45 -3.80
CA LEU A 51 7.54 2.19 -2.63
C LEU A 51 7.17 1.22 -1.51
N SER A 52 7.84 1.34 -0.36
CA SER A 52 7.53 0.56 0.84
C SER A 52 7.07 1.47 1.98
N ILE A 53 5.96 1.13 2.62
CA ILE A 53 5.32 1.90 3.69
C ILE A 53 5.22 1.05 4.97
N ASP A 54 5.95 1.47 6.00
CA ASP A 54 5.97 0.78 7.29
C ASP A 54 4.60 0.79 8.01
N GLY A 55 4.40 -0.23 8.86
CA GLY A 55 3.33 -0.24 9.86
C GLY A 55 3.57 0.74 11.01
N GLY A 56 2.51 1.16 11.70
CA GLY A 56 2.66 2.10 12.82
C GLY A 56 1.41 2.63 13.52
N GLY A 57 0.22 2.12 13.22
CA GLY A 57 -1.04 2.62 13.77
C GLY A 57 -1.28 4.07 13.36
N ILE A 58 -1.80 4.91 14.28
CA ILE A 58 -2.06 6.34 14.01
C ILE A 58 -0.84 7.12 13.46
N ARG A 59 0.39 6.63 13.68
CA ARG A 59 1.61 7.22 13.10
C ARG A 59 1.67 7.13 11.58
N GLY A 60 0.76 6.40 10.92
CA GLY A 60 0.55 6.43 9.47
C GLY A 60 0.29 7.83 8.90
N ILE A 61 -0.08 8.82 9.74
CA ILE A 61 -0.12 10.24 9.36
C ILE A 61 1.23 10.77 8.86
N ILE A 62 2.35 10.25 9.40
CA ILE A 62 3.70 10.66 9.01
C ILE A 62 3.97 10.30 7.54
N PRO A 63 3.89 9.02 7.12
CA PRO A 63 4.10 8.67 5.73
C PRO A 63 3.02 9.25 4.81
N ALA A 64 1.77 9.39 5.27
CA ALA A 64 0.73 10.08 4.50
C ALA A 64 1.10 11.53 4.16
N THR A 65 1.71 12.25 5.10
CA THR A 65 2.15 13.64 4.87
C THR A 65 3.30 13.71 3.86
N ILE A 66 4.25 12.78 3.95
CA ILE A 66 5.37 12.69 3.00
C ILE A 66 4.86 12.35 1.59
N LEU A 67 3.94 11.38 1.48
CA LEU A 67 3.35 10.98 0.21
C LEU A 67 2.53 12.10 -0.44
N ALA A 68 1.80 12.89 0.35
CA ALA A 68 1.08 14.06 -0.16
C ALA A 68 2.04 15.10 -0.75
N CYS A 69 3.18 15.35 -0.09
CA CYS A 69 4.22 16.24 -0.60
C CYS A 69 4.87 15.70 -1.88
N LEU A 70 5.16 14.40 -1.93
CA LEU A 70 5.72 13.74 -3.11
C LEU A 70 4.76 13.83 -4.29
N GLU A 71 3.49 13.46 -4.10
CA GLU A 71 2.48 13.49 -5.17
C GLU A 71 2.25 14.92 -5.68
N SER A 72 2.26 15.92 -4.81
CA SER A 72 2.18 17.33 -5.21
C SER A 72 3.34 17.73 -6.13
N GLN A 73 4.56 17.29 -5.84
CA GLN A 73 5.72 17.59 -6.69
C GLN A 73 5.65 16.86 -8.04
N LEU A 74 5.11 15.64 -8.06
CA LEU A 74 4.86 14.91 -9.30
C LEU A 74 3.79 15.62 -10.15
N GLN A 75 2.75 16.15 -9.51
CA GLN A 75 1.69 16.92 -10.16
C GLN A 75 2.20 18.25 -10.74
N GLU A 76 3.15 18.92 -10.07
CA GLU A 76 3.81 20.11 -10.61
C GLU A 76 4.62 19.82 -11.88
N LEU A 77 5.16 18.61 -12.01
CA LEU A 77 5.99 18.21 -13.15
C LEU A 77 5.16 17.67 -14.33
N ASP A 78 4.20 16.79 -14.04
CA ASP A 78 3.52 15.98 -15.05
C ASP A 78 2.00 16.23 -15.13
N GLY A 79 1.47 17.10 -14.27
CA GLY A 79 0.08 17.56 -14.27
C GLY A 79 -0.78 17.04 -13.11
N ASP A 80 -1.89 17.72 -12.82
CA ASP A 80 -2.76 17.49 -11.66
C ASP A 80 -3.33 16.05 -11.55
N ASP A 81 -3.38 15.34 -12.66
CA ASP A 81 -3.85 13.96 -12.72
C ASP A 81 -2.80 12.94 -12.28
N ALA A 82 -1.53 13.32 -12.14
CA ALA A 82 -0.47 12.44 -11.68
C ALA A 82 -0.77 11.87 -10.28
N ARG A 83 -0.56 10.56 -10.11
CA ARG A 83 -0.74 9.84 -8.84
C ARG A 83 0.48 9.00 -8.52
N ILE A 84 0.71 8.71 -7.24
CA ILE A 84 1.81 7.84 -6.79
C ILE A 84 1.84 6.52 -7.58
N ALA A 85 0.69 5.89 -7.86
CA ALA A 85 0.60 4.63 -8.59
C ALA A 85 1.12 4.68 -10.04
N ASP A 86 1.29 5.87 -10.63
CA ASP A 86 1.80 6.02 -12.00
C ASP A 86 3.34 5.87 -12.08
N TYR A 87 4.03 6.07 -10.96
CA TYR A 87 5.49 6.15 -10.90
C TYR A 87 6.15 4.94 -10.23
N PHE A 88 5.36 4.12 -9.55
CA PHE A 88 5.85 2.98 -8.77
C PHE A 88 5.34 1.66 -9.35
N ASP A 89 6.26 0.84 -9.87
CA ASP A 89 5.94 -0.52 -10.33
C ASP A 89 5.39 -1.39 -9.20
N VAL A 90 5.91 -1.19 -7.98
CA VAL A 90 5.53 -1.94 -6.79
C VAL A 90 5.28 -1.00 -5.62
N ILE A 91 4.12 -1.14 -4.99
CA ILE A 91 3.80 -0.49 -3.72
C ILE A 91 3.48 -1.57 -2.69
N ALA A 92 4.20 -1.57 -1.57
CA ALA A 92 4.03 -2.51 -0.49
C ALA A 92 3.82 -1.77 0.83
N GLY A 93 2.99 -2.35 1.70
CA GLY A 93 2.79 -1.79 3.03
C GLY A 93 2.32 -2.82 4.05
N THR A 94 2.77 -2.65 5.29
CA THR A 94 2.40 -3.50 6.42
C THR A 94 1.42 -2.78 7.31
N SER A 95 0.37 -3.46 7.81
CA SER A 95 -0.59 -2.89 8.76
C SER A 95 -1.21 -1.61 8.21
N THR A 96 -1.11 -0.53 8.95
CA THR A 96 -1.52 0.80 8.52
C THR A 96 -0.87 1.24 7.20
N GLY A 97 0.37 0.84 6.91
CA GLY A 97 1.00 1.04 5.61
C GLY A 97 0.33 0.25 4.48
N GLY A 98 -0.23 -0.92 4.77
CA GLY A 98 -1.03 -1.71 3.83
C GLY A 98 -2.39 -1.07 3.53
N LEU A 99 -2.99 -0.41 4.52
CA LEU A 99 -4.17 0.44 4.32
C LEU A 99 -3.86 1.62 3.39
N VAL A 100 -2.77 2.35 3.65
CA VAL A 100 -2.31 3.46 2.79
C VAL A 100 -2.04 2.96 1.36
N THR A 101 -1.36 1.82 1.22
CA THR A 101 -1.12 1.16 -0.07
C THR A 101 -2.43 0.89 -0.80
N SER A 102 -3.43 0.35 -0.11
CA SER A 102 -4.74 0.06 -0.69
C SER A 102 -5.46 1.32 -1.15
N MET A 103 -5.43 2.40 -0.36
CA MET A 103 -6.01 3.69 -0.77
C MET A 103 -5.36 4.25 -2.05
N LEU A 104 -4.03 4.11 -2.18
CA LEU A 104 -3.26 4.62 -3.32
C LEU A 104 -3.33 3.77 -4.59
N THR A 105 -3.77 2.51 -4.49
CA THR A 105 -3.73 1.55 -5.62
C THR A 105 -5.08 0.99 -6.01
N ALA A 106 -6.08 1.09 -5.14
CA ALA A 106 -7.45 0.68 -5.43
C ALA A 106 -8.01 1.46 -6.63
N PRO A 107 -8.45 0.79 -7.70
CA PRO A 107 -9.00 1.48 -8.86
C PRO A 107 -10.43 1.97 -8.59
N ASN A 108 -10.75 3.17 -9.07
CA ASN A 108 -12.11 3.67 -9.27
C ASN A 108 -12.69 3.14 -10.60
N ASP A 109 -13.89 3.59 -10.97
CA ASP A 109 -14.56 3.16 -12.22
C ASP A 109 -13.78 3.56 -13.50
N GLU A 110 -12.89 4.56 -13.41
CA GLU A 110 -12.01 5.02 -14.48
C GLU A 110 -10.65 4.31 -14.48
N LYS A 111 -10.46 3.28 -13.64
CA LYS A 111 -9.18 2.57 -13.43
C LYS A 111 -8.04 3.48 -12.95
N ARG A 112 -8.37 4.60 -12.30
CA ARG A 112 -7.42 5.48 -11.59
C ARG A 112 -7.45 5.18 -10.09
N PRO A 113 -6.39 5.51 -9.33
CA PRO A 113 -6.42 5.44 -7.88
C PRO A 113 -7.63 6.16 -7.27
N LEU A 114 -8.33 5.47 -6.37
CA LEU A 114 -9.53 5.98 -5.70
C LEU A 114 -9.23 7.19 -4.81
N PHE A 115 -8.03 7.25 -4.23
CA PHE A 115 -7.59 8.35 -3.37
C PHE A 115 -6.31 8.99 -3.93
N ALA A 116 -6.22 10.32 -3.81
CA ALA A 116 -4.97 11.04 -3.94
C ALA A 116 -4.19 10.97 -2.62
N ALA A 117 -2.87 11.13 -2.66
CA ALA A 117 -2.04 11.05 -1.45
C ALA A 117 -2.43 12.11 -0.39
N LYS A 118 -2.93 13.27 -0.83
CA LYS A 118 -3.42 14.34 0.04
C LYS A 118 -4.67 13.96 0.87
N ASP A 119 -5.45 12.97 0.42
CA ASP A 119 -6.69 12.55 1.07
C ASP A 119 -6.45 11.63 2.28
N ILE A 120 -5.25 11.06 2.38
CA ILE A 120 -4.89 10.05 3.38
C ILE A 120 -4.74 10.67 4.77
N LYS A 121 -4.17 11.87 4.87
CA LYS A 121 -4.05 12.58 6.17
C LYS A 121 -5.42 12.93 6.75
N PRO A 122 -6.35 13.58 6.00
CA PRO A 122 -7.72 13.79 6.43
C PRO A 122 -8.40 12.50 6.90
N PHE A 123 -8.22 11.40 6.16
CA PHE A 123 -8.76 10.10 6.55
C PHE A 123 -8.32 9.68 7.97
N TYR A 124 -7.05 9.82 8.33
CA TYR A 124 -6.58 9.53 9.69
C TYR A 124 -7.13 10.50 10.74
N LEU A 125 -7.28 11.78 10.41
CA LEU A 125 -7.80 12.77 11.36
C LEU A 125 -9.28 12.52 11.67
N GLU A 126 -10.05 12.15 10.66
CA GLU A 126 -11.47 11.86 10.80
C GLU A 126 -11.72 10.52 11.50
N HIS A 127 -11.02 9.47 11.07
CA HIS A 127 -11.32 8.10 11.52
C HIS A 127 -10.42 7.61 12.65
N GLY A 128 -9.22 8.19 12.79
CA GLY A 128 -8.22 7.78 13.77
C GLY A 128 -8.71 7.74 15.21
N PRO A 129 -9.40 8.79 15.72
CA PRO A 129 -9.94 8.78 17.09
C PRO A 129 -10.88 7.62 17.37
N LYS A 130 -11.61 7.10 16.36
CA LYS A 130 -12.52 5.96 16.50
C LYS A 130 -11.79 4.63 16.59
N TYR A 131 -10.66 4.49 15.87
CA TYR A 131 -9.89 3.25 15.81
C TYR A 131 -8.79 3.14 16.86
N PHE A 132 -8.24 4.27 17.29
CA PHE A 132 -7.08 4.33 18.20
C PHE A 132 -7.43 4.95 19.56
N HIS A 133 -8.70 4.91 19.99
CA HIS A 133 -9.08 5.38 21.32
C HIS A 133 -8.53 4.46 22.42
N ARG A 134 -8.00 5.08 23.48
CA ARG A 134 -7.20 4.47 24.55
C ARG A 134 -8.07 3.89 25.67
N GLU A 135 -9.13 3.16 25.36
CA GLU A 135 -9.83 2.34 26.35
C GLU A 135 -9.58 0.86 26.06
N VAL A 136 -8.34 0.42 26.29
CA VAL A 136 -8.01 -1.00 26.43
C VAL A 136 -8.25 -1.36 27.89
N CYS A 137 -9.47 -1.77 28.23
CA CYS A 137 -9.69 -2.67 29.35
C CYS A 137 -11.07 -3.35 29.25
N SER A 138 -11.04 -4.65 28.94
CA SER A 138 -12.15 -5.61 29.04
C SER A 138 -13.35 -5.41 28.10
N GLN A 139 -13.87 -6.52 27.58
CA GLN A 139 -15.14 -6.71 26.87
C GLN A 139 -15.05 -6.49 25.34
N ALA A 140 -15.08 -7.56 24.55
CA ALA A 140 -16.26 -8.32 24.15
C ALA A 140 -17.15 -7.55 23.17
N PHE A 141 -17.09 -7.97 21.90
CA PHE A 141 -18.14 -7.85 20.87
C PHE A 141 -18.60 -6.43 20.44
N SER A 142 -18.26 -6.07 19.18
CA SER A 142 -18.85 -5.05 18.26
C SER A 142 -18.32 -3.58 18.29
N PRO A 143 -18.47 -2.75 17.22
CA PRO A 143 -18.11 -2.94 15.80
C PRO A 143 -17.33 -1.72 15.21
N PRO A 144 -16.00 -1.61 15.35
CA PRO A 144 -15.21 -0.65 14.57
C PRO A 144 -14.92 -1.14 13.13
N MET A 145 -14.93 -2.44 12.92
CA MET A 145 -14.43 -3.11 11.70
C MET A 145 -15.34 -2.97 10.46
N ARG A 146 -16.58 -2.51 10.63
CA ARG A 146 -17.59 -2.37 9.55
C ARG A 146 -17.40 -1.11 8.68
N ILE A 147 -16.54 -0.19 9.11
CA ILE A 147 -16.29 1.07 8.40
C ILE A 147 -15.13 0.93 7.42
N LEU A 148 -14.07 0.17 7.76
CA LEU A 148 -13.00 -0.15 6.80
C LEU A 148 -13.54 -0.91 5.58
N THR A 149 -14.51 -1.80 5.80
CA THR A 149 -15.24 -2.51 4.73
C THR A 149 -16.06 -1.59 3.84
N ASN A 150 -16.74 -0.58 4.41
CA ASN A 150 -17.50 0.38 3.62
C ASN A 150 -16.60 1.38 2.86
N LEU A 151 -15.47 1.77 3.44
CA LEU A 151 -14.50 2.72 2.85
C LEU A 151 -13.63 2.09 1.76
N MET A 152 -13.45 0.76 1.79
CA MET A 152 -12.68 0.01 0.81
C MET A 152 -13.53 -0.96 0.00
N GLN A 153 -14.74 -0.55 -0.41
CA GLN A 153 -15.57 -1.27 -1.38
C GLN A 153 -14.96 -1.23 -2.79
N VAL A 154 -13.74 -1.74 -2.89
CA VAL A 154 -13.01 -1.91 -4.15
C VAL A 154 -13.57 -3.15 -4.82
N LYS A 155 -13.97 -3.01 -6.08
CA LYS A 155 -14.54 -4.12 -6.87
C LYS A 155 -13.49 -5.24 -6.98
N ARG A 156 -13.96 -6.43 -6.64
CA ARG A 156 -13.28 -7.72 -6.55
C ARG A 156 -12.58 -8.11 -7.89
N SER A 157 -11.37 -8.69 -7.88
CA SER A 157 -10.61 -9.14 -9.08
C SER A 157 -10.06 -10.59 -9.02
N PRO A 158 -10.34 -11.46 -10.03
CA PRO A 158 -10.59 -12.91 -9.84
C PRO A 158 -9.45 -13.82 -9.37
N SER A 159 -8.20 -13.38 -9.33
CA SER A 159 -7.07 -14.32 -9.26
C SER A 159 -6.48 -14.56 -7.86
N LEU A 160 -6.67 -13.65 -6.91
CA LEU A 160 -6.27 -13.75 -5.49
C LEU A 160 -7.30 -13.02 -4.61
N ASP A 161 -8.55 -13.39 -4.80
CA ASP A 161 -9.65 -12.43 -4.74
C ASP A 161 -10.31 -12.31 -3.36
N ALA A 162 -9.48 -12.08 -2.34
CA ALA A 162 -9.95 -11.68 -1.03
C ALA A 162 -10.37 -10.20 -1.10
N PRO A 163 -11.51 -9.79 -0.51
CA PRO A 163 -11.89 -8.39 -0.45
C PRO A 163 -10.74 -7.56 0.13
N LEU A 164 -10.37 -6.47 -0.53
CA LEU A 164 -9.24 -5.63 -0.10
C LEU A 164 -9.42 -5.15 1.35
N ALA A 165 -10.67 -4.89 1.74
CA ALA A 165 -11.05 -4.60 3.12
C ALA A 165 -10.60 -5.70 4.10
N ASP A 166 -10.86 -6.98 3.77
CA ASP A 166 -10.54 -8.13 4.62
C ASP A 166 -9.02 -8.29 4.77
N ILE A 167 -8.26 -8.04 3.69
CA ILE A 167 -6.80 -8.05 3.70
C ILE A 167 -6.26 -6.94 4.62
N CYS A 168 -6.77 -5.71 4.49
CA CYS A 168 -6.31 -4.59 5.32
C CYS A 168 -6.68 -4.73 6.80
N ILE A 169 -7.87 -5.27 7.10
CA ILE A 169 -8.25 -5.59 8.46
C ILE A 169 -7.28 -6.62 9.04
N GLY A 170 -7.04 -7.73 8.32
CA GLY A 170 -6.10 -8.76 8.77
C GLY A 170 -4.69 -8.22 8.96
N SER A 171 -4.17 -7.47 7.99
CA SER A 171 -2.83 -6.85 8.03
C SER A 171 -2.67 -5.87 9.20
N SER A 172 -3.77 -5.30 9.71
CA SER A 172 -3.77 -4.32 10.82
C SER A 172 -4.24 -4.91 12.17
N ALA A 173 -4.51 -6.21 12.25
CA ALA A 173 -5.06 -6.87 13.45
C ALA A 173 -3.97 -7.12 14.51
N ALA A 174 -3.43 -6.05 15.09
CA ALA A 174 -2.26 -6.11 15.96
C ALA A 174 -2.59 -6.84 17.27
N PRO A 175 -1.84 -7.90 17.64
CA PRO A 175 -2.04 -8.60 18.90
C PRO A 175 -2.05 -7.61 20.07
N THR A 176 -2.91 -7.85 21.06
CA THR A 176 -3.18 -6.96 22.23
C THR A 176 -3.95 -5.67 21.93
N TYR A 177 -4.00 -5.20 20.69
CA TYR A 177 -4.79 -4.03 20.29
C TYR A 177 -6.11 -4.42 19.61
N PHE A 178 -6.07 -5.42 18.74
CA PHE A 178 -7.22 -5.90 17.97
C PHE A 178 -7.31 -7.43 18.03
N PRO A 179 -8.52 -8.01 17.95
CA PRO A 179 -8.68 -9.46 17.83
C PRO A 179 -8.14 -9.94 16.48
N ALA A 180 -7.71 -11.20 16.42
CA ALA A 180 -7.38 -11.86 15.15
C ALA A 180 -8.59 -11.80 14.20
N TYR A 181 -8.31 -11.60 12.91
CA TYR A 181 -9.34 -11.44 11.91
C TYR A 181 -9.56 -12.74 11.12
N PHE A 182 -10.82 -13.06 10.87
CA PHE A 182 -11.23 -14.29 10.20
C PHE A 182 -12.17 -13.96 9.05
N PHE A 183 -11.89 -14.53 7.88
CA PHE A 183 -12.83 -14.52 6.76
C PHE A 183 -12.66 -15.76 5.88
N LYS A 184 -13.68 -16.02 5.06
CA LYS A 184 -13.69 -17.11 4.07
C LYS A 184 -13.54 -16.52 2.68
N ASN A 185 -12.64 -17.08 1.89
CA ASN A 185 -12.52 -16.76 0.48
C ASN A 185 -12.76 -18.01 -0.37
N GLN A 186 -13.08 -17.83 -1.64
CA GLN A 186 -13.12 -18.92 -2.63
C GLN A 186 -11.87 -18.84 -3.51
N ASP A 187 -11.34 -19.98 -3.92
CA ASP A 187 -10.33 -20.03 -4.98
C ASP A 187 -10.98 -20.08 -6.37
N LYS A 188 -10.15 -20.12 -7.42
CA LYS A 188 -10.60 -20.17 -8.82
C LYS A 188 -11.41 -21.43 -9.13
N GLU A 189 -11.29 -22.46 -8.30
CA GLU A 189 -11.98 -23.74 -8.43
C GLU A 189 -13.28 -23.78 -7.60
N GLY A 190 -13.63 -22.66 -6.94
CA GLY A 190 -14.83 -22.52 -6.11
C GLY A 190 -14.70 -23.15 -4.72
N LYS A 191 -13.52 -23.64 -4.34
CA LYS A 191 -13.29 -24.25 -3.03
C LYS A 191 -13.09 -23.15 -1.98
N ALA A 192 -13.84 -23.28 -0.89
CA ALA A 192 -13.76 -22.37 0.23
C ALA A 192 -12.45 -22.59 1.01
N ARG A 193 -11.76 -21.49 1.29
CA ARG A 193 -10.53 -21.41 2.08
C ARG A 193 -10.75 -20.45 3.23
N GLU A 194 -10.49 -20.93 4.44
CA GLU A 194 -10.56 -20.16 5.67
C GLU A 194 -9.21 -19.46 5.92
N LEU A 195 -9.26 -18.16 6.19
CA LEU A 195 -8.09 -17.34 6.44
C LEU A 195 -8.18 -16.75 7.85
N ASN A 196 -7.16 -17.03 8.65
CA ASN A 196 -6.98 -16.48 9.99
C ASN A 196 -5.77 -15.56 9.95
N LEU A 197 -6.02 -14.25 10.07
CA LEU A 197 -5.00 -13.21 9.89
C LEU A 197 -4.77 -12.44 11.19
N ILE A 198 -3.51 -12.06 11.39
CA ILE A 198 -3.04 -11.12 12.41
C ILE A 198 -2.17 -10.07 11.74
N ASP A 199 -1.83 -8.99 12.45
CA ASP A 199 -1.07 -7.88 11.88
C ASP A 199 0.24 -8.32 11.24
N GLY A 200 0.49 -7.81 10.03
CA GLY A 200 1.68 -8.14 9.24
C GLY A 200 2.98 -7.72 9.93
N GLY A 201 2.93 -6.77 10.86
CA GLY A 201 4.05 -6.34 11.70
C GLY A 201 4.59 -7.44 12.61
N VAL A 202 3.80 -8.50 12.88
CA VAL A 202 4.28 -9.72 13.55
C VAL A 202 5.28 -10.47 12.66
N ALA A 203 5.10 -10.43 11.34
CA ALA A 203 6.01 -11.04 10.37
C ALA A 203 7.13 -10.06 9.96
N ALA A 204 6.77 -8.86 9.52
CA ALA A 204 7.71 -7.82 9.11
C ALA A 204 7.06 -6.43 9.16
N ASN A 205 7.50 -5.57 10.09
CA ASN A 205 6.99 -4.20 10.20
C ASN A 205 7.39 -3.32 8.99
N ASN A 206 8.54 -3.59 8.38
CA ASN A 206 9.04 -2.92 7.19
C ASN A 206 9.09 -3.93 6.03
N PRO A 207 8.20 -3.82 5.03
CA PRO A 207 8.07 -4.81 3.96
C PRO A 207 9.07 -4.64 2.80
N VAL A 208 10.19 -3.93 3.00
CA VAL A 208 11.15 -3.66 1.91
C VAL A 208 12.06 -4.84 1.56
N ARG A 209 12.16 -5.86 2.42
CA ARG A 209 13.09 -6.99 2.28
C ARG A 209 12.37 -8.31 2.04
#